data_AF-A0A4U1FRA9-F1
#
_entry.id   AF-A0A4U1FRA9-F1
#
_cell.length_a   1.000
_cell.length_b   1.000
_cell.length_c   1.000
_cell.angle_alpha   90.00
_cell.angle_beta   90.00
_cell.angle_gamma   90.00
#
_symmetry.space_group_name_H-M   'P 1'
#
loop_
_entity.id
_entity.type
_entity.pdbx_description
1 polymer ?
#
loop_
_entity_poly.entity_id
_entity_poly.type
_entity_poly.pdbx_seq_one_letter_code
_entity_poly.pdbx_strand_id
1 'polypeptide(L)'
;MPSLKRLEKVVDSMDTLDKVVQEREDALRILQTGQEKARPGSWRRDIFGRIIWHKFKQWPIPWYLNKRNNRKRFFAVPCVKRFVRLRIEKQACIKARKTSLASKKEKFLQENFPHLSEAQKSSLI
;
A
#
# COMPACT_ATOMS: atom_id res chain seq x y z
N MET A 1 -25.73 -23.97 10.63
CA MET A 1 -26.54 -22.72 10.58
C MET A 1 -27.35 -22.69 9.28
N PRO A 2 -28.59 -22.18 9.27
CA PRO A 2 -29.55 -22.42 8.19
C PRO A 2 -29.14 -21.94 6.79
N SER A 3 -28.24 -20.95 6.63
CA SER A 3 -27.56 -20.68 5.35
C SER A 3 -26.41 -19.68 5.49
N LEU A 4 -25.15 -20.10 5.28
CA LEU A 4 -23.96 -19.22 5.30
C LEU A 4 -24.03 -18.11 4.24
N LYS A 5 -24.58 -18.41 3.06
CA LYS A 5 -24.76 -17.46 1.95
C LYS A 5 -25.58 -16.22 2.31
N ARG A 6 -26.47 -16.30 3.31
CA ARG A 6 -27.24 -15.12 3.76
C ARG A 6 -26.35 -14.14 4.52
N LEU A 7 -25.44 -14.64 5.35
CA LEU A 7 -24.53 -13.79 6.12
C LEU A 7 -23.56 -13.08 5.17
N GLU A 8 -22.99 -13.80 4.20
CA GLU A 8 -22.10 -13.24 3.17
C GLU A 8 -22.79 -12.08 2.43
N LYS A 9 -24.00 -12.31 1.90
CA LYS A 9 -24.75 -11.26 1.19
C LYS A 9 -25.05 -10.04 2.05
N VAL A 10 -25.33 -10.24 3.35
CA VAL A 10 -25.58 -9.12 4.27
C VAL A 10 -24.30 -8.34 4.53
N VAL A 11 -23.17 -9.02 4.75
CA VAL A 11 -21.86 -8.36 4.92
C VAL A 11 -21.52 -7.55 3.68
N ASP A 12 -21.64 -8.13 2.48
CA ASP A 12 -21.41 -7.42 1.22
C ASP A 12 -22.34 -6.21 1.06
N SER A 13 -23.60 -6.35 1.45
CA SER A 13 -24.57 -5.24 1.42
C SER A 13 -24.22 -4.13 2.41
N MET A 14 -23.71 -4.46 3.59
CA MET A 14 -23.28 -3.46 4.57
C MET A 14 -21.99 -2.74 4.12
N ASP A 15 -21.03 -3.47 3.55
CA ASP A 15 -19.78 -2.89 3.04
C ASP A 15 -20.03 -1.99 1.83
N THR A 16 -20.96 -2.34 0.95
CA THR A 16 -21.34 -1.50 -0.20
C THR A 16 -22.02 -0.21 0.25
N LEU A 17 -22.88 -0.27 1.27
CA LEU A 17 -23.48 0.94 1.85
C LEU A 17 -22.43 1.85 2.50
N ASP A 18 -21.51 1.32 3.30
CA ASP A 18 -20.41 2.10 3.91
C ASP A 18 -19.54 2.76 2.84
N LYS A 19 -19.22 2.04 1.77
CA LYS A 19 -18.45 2.59 0.64
C LYS A 19 -19.15 3.77 -0.04
N VAL A 20 -20.45 3.67 -0.33
CA VAL A 20 -21.20 4.78 -0.97
C VAL A 20 -21.25 6.01 -0.07
N VAL A 21 -21.36 5.82 1.25
CA VAL A 21 -21.33 6.92 2.22
C VAL A 21 -19.96 7.59 2.22
N GLN A 22 -18.87 6.81 2.27
CA GLN A 22 -17.49 7.32 2.24
C GLN A 22 -17.19 8.08 0.94
N GLU A 23 -17.62 7.59 -0.22
CA GLU A 23 -17.44 8.27 -1.52
C GLU A 23 -18.10 9.66 -1.55
N ARG A 24 -19.31 9.78 -1.00
CA ARG A 24 -20.04 11.05 -0.92
C ARG A 24 -19.37 12.02 0.05
N GLU A 25 -18.93 11.55 1.22
CA GLU A 25 -18.20 12.37 2.19
C GLU A 25 -16.87 12.86 1.62
N ASP A 26 -16.13 11.99 0.94
CA ASP A 26 -14.85 12.32 0.32
C ASP A 26 -15.02 13.37 -0.79
N ALA A 27 -16.03 13.22 -1.66
CA ALA A 27 -16.35 14.21 -2.69
C ALA A 27 -16.69 15.58 -2.06
N LEU A 28 -17.52 15.59 -1.02
CA LEU A 28 -17.88 16.81 -0.31
C LEU A 28 -16.65 17.48 0.32
N ARG A 29 -15.79 16.70 0.99
CA ARG A 29 -14.57 17.19 1.65
C ARG A 29 -13.59 17.80 0.65
N ILE A 30 -13.40 17.17 -0.50
CA ILE A 30 -12.52 17.69 -1.56
C ILE A 30 -13.06 19.03 -2.08
N LEU A 31 -14.36 19.15 -2.32
CA LEU A 31 -14.97 20.40 -2.79
C LEU A 31 -14.87 21.54 -1.78
N GLN A 32 -15.03 21.23 -0.48
CA GLN A 32 -15.02 22.26 0.58
C GLN A 32 -13.62 22.65 1.05
N THR A 33 -12.73 21.68 1.24
CA THR A 33 -11.41 21.88 1.90
C THR A 33 -10.23 21.58 0.99
N GLY A 34 -10.45 20.94 -0.17
CA GLY A 34 -9.39 20.43 -1.04
C GLY A 34 -8.59 19.27 -0.45
N GLN A 35 -9.00 18.71 0.70
CA GLN A 35 -8.25 17.65 1.37
C GLN A 35 -8.68 16.26 0.95
N GLU A 36 -7.75 15.48 0.40
CA GLU A 36 -8.00 14.11 -0.03
C GLU A 36 -8.33 13.16 1.13
N LYS A 37 -7.76 13.36 2.32
CA LYS A 37 -7.88 12.41 3.45
C LYS A 37 -8.64 13.02 4.61
N ALA A 38 -9.63 12.29 5.15
CA ALA A 38 -10.38 12.68 6.34
C ALA A 38 -9.46 12.88 7.55
N ARG A 39 -8.53 11.92 7.74
CA ARG A 39 -7.60 11.94 8.87
C ARG A 39 -6.28 12.59 8.46
N PRO A 40 -5.84 13.65 9.17
CA PRO A 40 -4.59 14.30 8.84
C PRO A 40 -3.39 13.41 9.15
N GLY A 41 -2.33 13.60 8.38
CA GLY A 41 -1.07 12.92 8.55
C GLY A 41 0.02 13.52 7.67
N SER A 42 1.26 13.10 7.90
CA SER A 42 2.38 13.55 7.10
C SER A 42 3.38 12.44 6.82
N TRP A 43 4.08 12.54 5.69
CA TRP A 43 5.24 11.70 5.41
C TRP A 43 6.38 12.05 6.36
N ARG A 44 6.89 11.04 7.08
CA ARG A 44 8.02 11.20 8.00
C ARG A 44 9.04 10.09 7.81
N ARG A 45 10.28 10.37 8.21
CA ARG A 45 11.33 9.34 8.33
C ARG A 45 11.31 8.78 9.74
N ASP A 46 11.26 7.48 9.86
CA ASP A 46 11.41 6.80 11.14
C ASP A 46 12.90 6.67 11.52
N ILE A 47 13.19 6.24 12.75
CA ILE A 47 14.53 5.99 13.29
C ILE A 47 15.32 5.04 12.38
N PHE A 48 14.62 4.10 11.74
CA PHE A 48 15.20 3.13 10.80
C PHE A 48 15.38 3.68 9.36
N GLY A 49 15.17 4.97 9.11
CA GLY A 49 15.35 5.57 7.78
C GLY A 49 14.29 5.19 6.76
N ARG A 50 13.15 4.66 7.21
CA ARG A 50 12.00 4.32 6.36
C ARG A 50 11.07 5.51 6.24
N ILE A 51 10.51 5.75 5.06
CA ILE A 51 9.46 6.74 4.84
C ILE A 51 8.13 6.09 5.23
N ILE A 52 7.43 6.69 6.20
CA ILE A 52 6.15 6.17 6.72
C ILE A 52 5.13 7.32 6.72
N TRP A 53 3.88 7.00 6.38
CA TRP A 53 2.76 7.91 6.57
C TRP A 53 2.37 7.97 8.05
N HIS A 54 2.74 9.04 8.75
CA HIS A 54 2.37 9.23 10.14
C HIS A 54 0.96 9.82 10.24
N LYS A 55 -0.01 8.98 10.65
CA LYS A 55 -1.36 9.43 11.01
C LYS A 55 -1.33 10.20 12.33
N PHE A 56 -1.85 11.42 12.35
CA PHE A 56 -1.91 12.23 13.57
C PHE A 56 -2.95 11.70 14.54
N LYS A 57 -2.74 12.00 15.83
CA LYS A 57 -3.67 11.71 16.91
C LYS A 57 -4.15 13.03 17.49
N GLN A 58 -5.40 13.07 17.90
CA GLN A 58 -5.94 14.19 18.67
C GLN A 58 -5.32 14.18 20.06
N TRP A 59 -4.96 15.36 20.55
CA TRP A 59 -4.32 15.57 21.84
C TRP A 59 -4.86 16.87 22.45
N PRO A 60 -5.10 16.90 23.78
CA PRO A 60 -5.61 18.10 24.42
C PRO A 60 -4.55 19.21 24.57
N ILE A 61 -3.25 18.87 24.45
CA ILE A 61 -2.13 19.77 24.68
C ILE A 61 -1.27 19.83 23.39
N PRO A 62 -0.68 21.00 23.05
CA PRO A 62 0.27 21.13 21.96
C PRO A 62 1.45 20.14 22.04
N TRP A 63 2.00 19.82 20.86
CA TRP A 63 2.99 18.73 20.71
C TRP A 63 4.28 18.95 21.50
N TYR A 64 4.73 20.19 21.67
CA TYR A 64 5.98 20.54 22.34
C TYR A 64 5.93 20.39 23.86
N LEU A 65 4.74 20.42 24.47
CA LEU A 65 4.55 20.14 25.90
C LEU A 65 4.34 18.64 26.17
N ASN A 66 3.97 17.88 25.15
CA ASN A 66 3.63 16.47 25.31
C ASN A 66 4.88 15.59 25.42
N LYS A 67 5.23 15.21 26.65
CA LYS A 67 6.36 14.33 26.97
C LYS A 67 6.33 13.01 26.18
N ARG A 68 5.15 12.41 25.95
CA ARG A 68 5.03 11.16 25.18
C ARG A 68 5.32 11.38 23.70
N ASN A 69 4.91 12.53 23.16
CA ASN A 69 5.16 12.87 21.76
C ASN A 69 6.64 13.20 21.52
N ASN A 70 7.25 14.02 22.38
CA ASN A 70 8.65 14.44 22.24
C ASN A 70 9.66 13.31 22.36
N ARG A 71 9.31 12.22 23.05
CA ARG A 71 10.15 11.00 23.10
C ARG A 71 10.24 10.27 21.76
N LYS A 72 9.28 10.48 20.84
CA LYS A 72 9.29 9.85 19.52
C LYS A 72 10.25 10.61 18.60
N ARG A 73 11.15 9.88 17.96
CA ARG A 73 12.12 10.45 17.03
C ARG A 73 11.66 10.20 15.59
N PHE A 74 11.55 11.26 14.81
CA PHE A 74 11.20 11.23 13.39
C PHE A 74 12.40 11.58 12.50
N PHE A 75 13.58 11.10 12.88
CA PHE A 75 14.81 11.27 12.12
C PHE A 75 15.65 10.00 12.22
N ALA A 76 16.37 9.70 11.15
CA ALA A 76 17.28 8.57 11.09
C ALA A 76 18.70 9.04 11.38
N VAL A 77 19.43 8.27 12.18
CA VAL A 77 20.85 8.51 12.46
C VAL A 77 21.73 8.04 11.28
N PRO A 78 22.91 8.66 11.05
CA PRO A 78 23.76 8.31 9.90
C PRO A 78 24.15 6.84 9.80
N CYS A 79 24.33 6.14 10.93
CA CYS A 79 24.69 4.72 10.95
C CYS A 79 23.62 3.80 10.33
N VAL A 80 22.38 4.27 10.21
CA VAL A 80 21.28 3.50 9.59
C VAL A 80 21.38 3.47 8.06
N LYS A 81 22.16 4.37 7.44
CA LYS A 81 22.32 4.43 5.97
C LYS A 81 22.77 3.10 5.37
N ARG A 82 23.71 2.39 6.02
CA ARG A 82 24.20 1.07 5.58
C ARG A 82 23.06 0.05 5.52
N PHE A 83 22.21 0.00 6.53
CA PHE A 83 21.07 -0.94 6.58
C PHE A 83 19.99 -0.59 5.56
N VAL A 84 19.76 0.70 5.30
CA VAL A 84 18.83 1.13 4.26
C VAL A 84 19.33 0.67 2.88
N ARG A 85 20.63 0.80 2.59
CA ARG A 85 21.26 0.30 1.36
C ARG A 85 21.08 -1.21 1.21
N LEU A 86 21.47 -1.99 2.22
CA LEU A 86 21.35 -3.46 2.19
C LEU A 86 19.89 -3.92 1.95
N ARG A 87 18.92 -3.20 2.51
CA ARG A 87 17.50 -3.48 2.27
C ARG A 87 17.09 -3.23 0.82
N ILE A 88 17.57 -2.15 0.20
CA ILE A 88 17.29 -1.82 -1.21
C ILE A 88 17.92 -2.89 -2.12
N GLU A 89 19.19 -3.24 -1.88
CA GLU A 89 19.90 -4.28 -2.62
C GLU A 89 19.16 -5.62 -2.53
N LYS A 90 18.73 -6.02 -1.32
CA LYS A 90 17.93 -7.24 -1.12
C LYS A 90 16.63 -7.21 -1.94
N GLN A 91 15.90 -6.09 -1.94
CA GLN A 91 14.66 -5.97 -2.72
C GLN A 91 14.92 -6.04 -4.23
N ALA A 92 16.03 -5.46 -4.70
CA ALA A 92 16.45 -5.54 -6.10
C ALA A 92 16.77 -6.99 -6.51
N CYS A 93 17.50 -7.73 -5.67
CA CYS A 93 17.78 -9.16 -5.90
C CYS A 93 16.50 -10.01 -5.96
N ILE A 94 15.55 -9.77 -5.03
CA ILE A 94 14.26 -10.47 -5.02
C ILE A 94 13.48 -10.17 -6.31
N LYS A 95 13.44 -8.91 -6.74
CA LYS A 95 12.78 -8.49 -7.97
C LYS A 95 13.39 -9.17 -9.19
N ALA A 96 14.73 -9.18 -9.30
CA ALA A 96 15.44 -9.81 -10.41
C ALA A 96 15.21 -11.33 -10.49
N ARG A 97 15.18 -12.02 -9.34
CA ARG A 97 14.84 -13.45 -9.28
C ARG A 97 13.41 -13.71 -9.73
N LYS A 98 12.46 -12.88 -9.29
CA LYS A 98 11.05 -12.99 -9.68
C LYS A 98 10.87 -12.80 -11.19
N THR A 99 11.51 -11.79 -11.78
CA THR A 99 11.42 -11.53 -13.23
C THR A 99 12.07 -12.65 -14.03
N SER A 100 13.27 -13.12 -13.63
CA SER A 100 13.93 -14.25 -14.29
C SER A 100 13.08 -15.52 -14.26
N LEU A 101 12.46 -15.83 -13.11
CA LEU A 101 11.59 -16.98 -12.98
C LEU A 101 10.33 -16.86 -13.84
N ALA A 102 9.71 -15.66 -13.89
CA ALA A 102 8.56 -15.41 -14.75
C ALA A 102 8.90 -15.63 -16.23
N SER A 103 10.02 -15.07 -16.72
CA SER A 103 10.47 -15.27 -18.09
C SER A 103 10.80 -16.73 -18.41
N LYS A 104 11.36 -17.49 -17.45
CA LYS A 104 11.60 -18.93 -17.63
C LYS A 104 10.30 -19.72 -17.74
N LYS A 105 9.30 -19.41 -16.90
CA LYS A 105 7.97 -20.04 -16.96
C LYS A 105 7.26 -19.71 -18.26
N GLU A 106 7.35 -18.47 -18.73
CA GLU A 106 6.77 -18.06 -20.01
C GLU A 106 7.39 -18.82 -21.18
N LYS A 107 8.71 -18.93 -21.22
CA LYS A 107 9.41 -19.76 -22.22
C LYS A 107 8.97 -21.22 -22.18
N PHE A 108 8.93 -21.81 -20.97
CA PHE A 108 8.46 -23.18 -20.79
C PHE A 108 7.01 -23.37 -21.25
N LEU A 109 6.13 -22.41 -20.99
CA LEU A 109 4.74 -22.46 -21.47
C LEU A 109 4.65 -22.35 -23.00
N GLN A 110 5.46 -21.49 -23.62
CA GLN A 110 5.52 -21.37 -25.08
C GLN A 110 6.04 -22.66 -25.75
N GLU A 111 7.00 -23.36 -25.12
CA GLU A 111 7.51 -24.65 -25.59
C GLU A 111 6.44 -25.76 -25.51
N ASN A 112 5.69 -25.85 -24.41
CA ASN A 112 4.66 -26.87 -24.23
C ASN A 112 3.35 -26.56 -24.98
N PHE A 113 3.02 -25.28 -25.16
CA PHE A 113 1.78 -24.82 -25.78
C PHE A 113 2.08 -23.80 -26.90
N PRO A 114 2.57 -24.27 -28.07
CA PRO A 114 3.02 -23.40 -29.14
C PRO A 114 1.91 -22.50 -29.74
N HIS A 115 0.65 -22.94 -29.70
CA HIS A 115 -0.51 -22.16 -30.14
C HIS A 115 -0.73 -20.87 -29.29
N LEU A 116 -0.26 -20.84 -28.03
CA LEU A 116 -0.31 -19.62 -27.22
C LEU A 116 0.63 -18.53 -27.77
N SER A 117 1.73 -18.93 -28.43
CA SER A 117 2.66 -17.98 -29.04
C SER A 117 2.09 -17.30 -30.30
N GLU A 118 1.21 -18.00 -31.03
CA GLU A 118 0.53 -17.50 -32.24
C GLU A 118 -0.59 -16.50 -31.87
N ALA A 119 -1.33 -16.80 -30.79
CA ALA A 119 -2.33 -15.90 -30.23
C ALA A 119 -1.72 -14.57 -29.72
N GLN A 120 -0.53 -14.62 -29.11
CA GLN A 120 0.20 -13.41 -28.71
C GLN A 120 0.64 -12.57 -29.91
N LYS A 121 1.15 -13.20 -30.98
CA LYS A 121 1.60 -12.49 -32.21
C LYS A 121 0.46 -11.83 -32.98
N SER A 122 -0.71 -12.47 -33.03
CA SER A 122 -1.91 -11.93 -33.70
C SER A 122 -2.57 -10.77 -32.93
N SER A 123 -2.42 -10.72 -31.60
CA SER A 123 -2.92 -9.61 -30.77
C SER A 123 -2.08 -8.33 -30.81
N LEU A 124 -0.88 -8.38 -31.41
CA LEU A 124 0.07 -7.26 -31.53
C LEU A 124 0.03 -6.57 -32.91
N ILE A 125 -0.80 -7.07 -33.83
CA ILE A 125 -1.12 -6.48 -35.15
C ILE A 125 -2.40 -5.66 -35.00
#